data_AF-A0A2U8FHU1-F1
#
_entry.id   AF-A0A2U8FHU1-F1
#
_cell.length_a   1.000
_cell.length_b   1.000
_cell.length_c   1.000
_cell.angle_alpha   90.00
_cell.angle_beta   90.00
_cell.angle_gamma   90.00
#
_symmetry.space_group_name_H-M   'P 1'
#
loop_
_entity.id
_entity.type
_entity.pdbx_description
1 polymer ?
#
loop_
_entity_poly.entity_id
_entity_poly.type
_entity_poly.pdbx_seq_one_letter_code
_entity_poly.pdbx_strand_id
1 'polypeptide(L)'
;MALNVDLSKMSYDEFKTFMMGLATLYSDVDSNYNFISLYKDLKSIAKRIDRLPLDLFTIFGAYEIADNQVVLAVFKVNLEYKDDDSSPHISKTEVSFAEDTIYLRCPFSVRDLLSQPDYVAKAEEVYPRIMEELLKEKENERRKSKVKWTKEQIEEINKMIENDDIPF
;
A
#
# COMPACT_ATOMS: atom_id res chain seq x y z
N MET A 1 8.28 -8.96 -13.03
CA MET A 1 7.77 -10.33 -13.17
C MET A 1 6.30 -10.30 -12.77
N ALA A 2 5.47 -11.26 -13.18
CA ALA A 2 4.13 -11.40 -12.63
C ALA A 2 4.06 -12.78 -11.99
N LEU A 3 3.56 -12.87 -10.76
CA LEU A 3 3.39 -14.15 -10.08
C LEU A 3 2.34 -14.96 -10.82
N ASN A 4 2.73 -16.12 -11.35
CA ASN A 4 1.81 -17.08 -11.95
C ASN A 4 1.39 -18.09 -10.87
N VAL A 5 0.53 -17.66 -9.96
CA VAL A 5 0.00 -18.49 -8.87
C VAL A 5 -1.51 -18.37 -8.83
N ASP A 6 -2.18 -19.49 -8.58
CA ASP A 6 -3.63 -19.57 -8.45
C ASP A 6 -3.98 -19.80 -6.97
N LEU A 7 -4.30 -18.70 -6.28
CA LEU A 7 -4.62 -18.74 -4.85
C LEU A 7 -5.96 -19.43 -4.57
N SER A 8 -6.87 -19.47 -5.55
CA SER A 8 -8.22 -20.06 -5.41
C SER A 8 -8.22 -21.57 -5.13
N LYS A 9 -7.06 -22.21 -5.22
CA LYS A 9 -6.84 -23.62 -4.92
C LYS A 9 -6.19 -23.87 -3.56
N MET A 10 -5.80 -22.81 -2.85
CA MET A 10 -5.10 -22.90 -1.57
C MET A 10 -6.08 -22.86 -0.40
N SER A 11 -5.86 -23.74 0.57
CA SER A 11 -6.41 -23.58 1.91
C SER A 11 -5.85 -22.34 2.59
N TYR A 12 -6.47 -21.91 3.70
CA TYR A 12 -6.01 -20.73 4.42
C TYR A 12 -4.60 -20.89 5.00
N ASP A 13 -4.22 -22.09 5.45
CA ASP A 13 -2.87 -22.34 5.96
C ASP A 13 -1.82 -22.33 4.84
N GLU A 14 -2.11 -22.94 3.69
CA GLU A 14 -1.24 -22.87 2.50
C GLU A 14 -1.06 -21.42 2.02
N PHE A 15 -2.15 -20.65 2.01
CA PHE A 15 -2.12 -19.22 1.72
C PHE A 15 -1.18 -18.46 2.66
N LYS A 16 -1.29 -18.68 3.99
CA LYS A 16 -0.41 -18.03 4.96
C LYS A 16 1.05 -18.38 4.72
N THR A 17 1.35 -19.66 4.52
CA THR A 17 2.72 -20.11 4.21
C THR A 17 3.24 -19.47 2.92
N PHE A 18 2.42 -19.41 1.88
CA PHE A 18 2.78 -18.75 0.62
C PHE A 18 3.11 -17.26 0.84
N MET A 19 2.24 -16.53 1.55
CA MET A 19 2.44 -15.10 1.81
C MET A 19 3.66 -14.81 2.68
N MET A 20 3.95 -15.68 3.66
CA MET A 20 5.19 -15.62 4.44
C MET A 20 6.41 -15.82 3.54
N GLY A 21 6.38 -16.82 2.65
CA GLY A 21 7.46 -17.04 1.68
C GLY A 21 7.68 -15.85 0.76
N LEU A 22 6.59 -15.21 0.32
CA LEU A 22 6.67 -13.98 -0.49
C LEU A 22 7.28 -12.81 0.30
N ALA A 23 6.91 -12.64 1.57
CA ALA A 23 7.51 -11.62 2.43
C ALA A 23 9.03 -11.86 2.62
N THR A 24 9.44 -13.12 2.82
CA THR A 24 10.87 -13.48 2.92
C THR A 24 11.62 -13.19 1.62
N LEU A 25 11.05 -13.50 0.45
CA LEU A 25 11.68 -13.21 -0.84
C LEU A 25 12.00 -11.73 -1.04
N TYR A 26 11.18 -10.86 -0.45
CA TYR A 26 11.30 -9.41 -0.53
C TYR A 26 11.96 -8.79 0.73
N SER A 27 12.55 -9.59 1.62
CA SER A 27 13.33 -9.12 2.78
C SER A 27 14.83 -9.12 2.47
N ASP A 28 15.58 -8.20 3.09
CA ASP A 28 17.03 -8.03 2.93
C ASP A 28 17.51 -7.89 1.48
N VAL A 29 16.70 -7.25 0.62
CA VAL A 29 17.05 -7.09 -0.80
C VAL A 29 17.52 -5.65 -1.07
N ASP A 30 18.79 -5.52 -1.46
CA ASP A 30 19.54 -4.25 -1.64
C ASP A 30 19.15 -3.40 -2.88
N SER A 31 17.97 -3.60 -3.45
CA SER A 31 17.57 -2.94 -4.69
C SER A 31 16.46 -1.90 -4.51
N ASN A 32 16.68 -0.70 -5.05
CA ASN A 32 15.73 0.42 -5.07
C ASN A 32 14.37 0.09 -5.73
N TYR A 33 14.26 -1.04 -6.44
CA TYR A 33 13.05 -1.44 -7.17
C TYR A 33 12.22 -2.52 -6.46
N ASN A 34 12.61 -2.94 -5.25
CA ASN A 34 12.00 -4.08 -4.57
C ASN A 34 10.59 -3.78 -4.04
N PHE A 35 10.36 -2.58 -3.49
CA PHE A 35 9.02 -2.20 -3.03
C PHE A 35 8.02 -2.16 -4.18
N ILE A 36 8.42 -1.57 -5.31
CA ILE A 36 7.58 -1.50 -6.51
C ILE A 36 7.28 -2.90 -7.05
N SER A 37 8.27 -3.79 -7.00
CA SER A 37 8.13 -5.17 -7.45
C SER A 37 7.19 -5.97 -6.54
N LEU A 38 7.38 -5.89 -5.21
CA LEU A 38 6.46 -6.47 -4.23
C LEU A 38 5.04 -5.96 -4.46
N TYR A 39 4.84 -4.65 -4.58
CA TYR A 39 3.52 -4.07 -4.80
C TYR A 39 2.88 -4.59 -6.09
N LYS A 40 3.64 -4.70 -7.19
CA LYS A 40 3.15 -5.26 -8.46
C LYS A 40 2.75 -6.72 -8.33
N ASP A 41 3.58 -7.52 -7.67
CA ASP A 41 3.34 -8.94 -7.45
C ASP A 41 2.09 -9.17 -6.59
N LEU A 42 1.97 -8.48 -5.46
CA LEU A 42 0.77 -8.52 -4.62
C LEU A 42 -0.48 -8.08 -5.39
N LYS A 43 -0.38 -7.01 -6.19
CA LYS A 43 -1.48 -6.52 -7.02
C LYS A 43 -1.93 -7.55 -8.06
N SER A 44 -1.01 -8.34 -8.59
CA SER A 44 -1.31 -9.31 -9.65
C SER A 44 -2.15 -10.49 -9.17
N ILE A 45 -2.12 -10.79 -7.87
CA ILE A 45 -2.79 -11.95 -7.26
C ILE A 45 -3.95 -11.57 -6.32
N ALA A 46 -4.08 -10.29 -5.96
CA ALA A 46 -5.15 -9.80 -5.08
C ALA A 46 -6.41 -9.41 -5.85
N LYS A 47 -7.59 -9.56 -5.21
CA LYS A 47 -8.81 -8.89 -5.69
C LYS A 47 -8.70 -7.38 -5.51
N ARG A 48 -8.09 -6.96 -4.40
CA ARG A 48 -7.84 -5.56 -4.07
C ARG A 48 -6.60 -5.44 -3.22
N ILE A 49 -5.78 -4.44 -3.52
CA ILE A 49 -4.81 -3.91 -2.57
C ILE A 49 -5.07 -2.43 -2.35
N ASP A 50 -4.83 -1.97 -1.13
CA ASP A 50 -4.91 -0.55 -0.78
C ASP A 50 -3.96 -0.21 0.37
N ARG A 51 -3.78 1.08 0.62
CA ARG A 51 -2.91 1.61 1.67
C ARG A 51 -3.60 2.73 2.42
N LEU A 52 -3.20 2.96 3.66
CA LEU A 52 -3.70 4.10 4.41
C LEU A 52 -3.12 5.41 3.83
N PRO A 53 -3.87 6.52 3.92
CA PRO A 53 -3.33 7.86 3.73
C PRO A 53 -2.06 8.06 4.57
N LEU A 54 -0.98 8.52 3.93
CA LEU A 54 0.34 8.77 4.55
C LEU A 54 1.13 7.54 5.02
N ASP A 55 0.57 6.33 4.96
CA ASP A 55 1.33 5.08 5.17
C ASP A 55 1.68 4.48 3.82
N LEU A 56 2.92 4.67 3.40
CA LEU A 56 3.38 4.18 2.11
C LEU A 56 3.85 2.73 2.15
N PHE A 57 4.13 2.17 3.34
CA PHE A 57 4.87 0.92 3.51
C PHE A 57 4.05 -0.21 4.10
N THR A 58 2.84 0.06 4.58
CA THR A 58 1.85 -0.96 4.93
C THR A 58 0.86 -1.15 3.79
N ILE A 59 0.83 -2.36 3.22
CA ILE A 59 -0.03 -2.76 2.11
C ILE A 59 -1.08 -3.73 2.63
N PHE A 60 -2.35 -3.33 2.55
CA PHE A 60 -3.49 -4.20 2.86
C PHE A 60 -3.95 -4.87 1.58
N GLY A 61 -4.18 -6.19 1.62
CA GLY A 61 -4.70 -6.94 0.47
C GLY A 61 -5.84 -7.87 0.84
N ALA A 62 -6.83 -7.95 -0.06
CA ALA A 62 -7.91 -8.92 -0.06
C ALA A 62 -7.64 -9.94 -1.18
N TYR A 63 -7.52 -11.21 -0.81
CA TYR A 63 -7.11 -12.30 -1.69
C TYR A 63 -8.16 -13.39 -1.71
N GLU A 64 -8.53 -13.86 -2.91
CA GLU A 64 -9.44 -14.99 -3.06
C GLU A 64 -8.67 -16.30 -2.91
N ILE A 65 -9.13 -17.17 -2.03
CA ILE A 65 -8.58 -18.50 -1.79
C ILE A 65 -9.63 -19.57 -2.06
N ALA A 66 -9.37 -20.83 -1.69
CA ALA A 66 -10.34 -21.91 -1.80
C ALA A 66 -11.70 -21.56 -1.19
N ASP A 67 -12.74 -22.24 -1.69
CA ASP A 67 -14.14 -22.06 -1.28
C ASP A 67 -14.67 -20.62 -1.48
N ASN A 68 -14.07 -19.88 -2.41
CA ASN A 68 -14.37 -18.47 -2.71
C ASN A 68 -14.23 -17.55 -1.49
N GLN A 69 -13.46 -17.97 -0.49
CA GLN A 69 -13.18 -17.14 0.67
C GLN A 69 -12.24 -16.01 0.26
N VAL A 70 -12.54 -14.80 0.73
CA VAL A 70 -11.65 -13.65 0.55
C VAL A 70 -11.01 -13.30 1.88
N VAL A 71 -9.69 -13.44 1.95
CA VAL A 71 -8.92 -13.32 3.19
C VAL A 71 -7.93 -12.15 3.14
N LEU A 72 -7.60 -11.65 4.32
CA LEU A 72 -6.65 -10.56 4.50
C LEU A 72 -5.21 -11.08 4.55
N ALA A 73 -4.30 -10.37 3.88
CA ALA A 73 -2.90 -10.31 4.26
C ALA A 73 -2.40 -8.87 4.24
N VAL A 74 -1.63 -8.49 5.25
CA VAL A 74 -1.06 -7.15 5.42
C VAL A 74 0.45 -7.27 5.35
N PHE A 75 1.07 -6.60 4.39
CA PHE A 75 2.51 -6.54 4.24
C PHE A 75 3.04 -5.23 4.80
N LYS A 76 3.95 -5.29 5.78
CA LYS A 76 4.68 -4.13 6.28
C LYS A 76 6.12 -4.19 5.82
N VAL A 77 6.55 -3.16 5.11
CA VAL A 77 7.91 -3.02 4.61
C VAL A 77 8.69 -2.10 5.55
N ASN A 78 9.75 -2.62 6.15
CA ASN A 78 10.69 -1.86 6.96
C ASN A 78 11.87 -1.45 6.09
N LEU A 79 12.21 -0.16 6.17
CA LEU A 79 13.31 0.43 5.44
C LEU A 79 14.44 0.80 6.40
N GLU A 80 15.67 0.57 5.97
CA GLU A 80 16.87 0.99 6.68
C GLU A 80 17.78 1.83 5.77
N TYR A 81 18.47 2.79 6.36
CA TYR A 81 19.53 3.54 5.70
C TYR A 81 20.85 2.88 6.05
N LYS A 82 21.60 2.40 5.04
CA LYS A 82 22.99 2.01 5.26
C LYS A 82 23.84 3.27 5.28
N ASP A 83 24.83 3.31 6.17
CA ASP A 83 25.65 4.49 6.50
C ASP A 83 26.37 5.15 5.30
N ASP A 84 26.41 4.49 4.14
CA ASP A 84 27.15 4.93 2.95
C ASP A 84 26.26 5.11 1.70
N ASP A 85 24.94 4.89 1.80
CA ASP A 85 24.03 4.90 0.65
C ASP A 85 22.91 5.94 0.77
N SER A 86 22.64 6.65 -0.33
CA SER A 86 21.70 7.77 -0.38
C SER A 86 20.23 7.32 -0.49
N SER A 87 19.98 6.02 -0.68
CA SER A 87 18.64 5.45 -0.84
C SER A 87 18.34 4.40 0.23
N PRO A 88 17.16 4.44 0.88
CA PRO A 88 16.78 3.43 1.84
C PRO A 88 16.55 2.08 1.16
N HIS A 89 17.08 1.01 1.75
CA HIS A 89 16.87 -0.37 1.29
C HIS A 89 15.81 -1.06 2.15
N ILE A 90 15.16 -2.09 1.61
CA ILE A 90 14.23 -2.91 2.40
C ILE A 90 15.06 -3.82 3.29
N SER A 91 15.04 -3.59 4.60
CA SER A 91 15.64 -4.52 5.55
C SER A 91 14.72 -5.71 5.76
N LYS A 92 13.43 -5.47 6.00
CA LYS A 92 12.52 -6.57 6.32
C LYS A 92 11.11 -6.32 5.79
N THR A 93 10.56 -7.32 5.14
CA THR A 93 9.14 -7.37 4.83
C THR A 93 8.46 -8.35 5.78
N GLU A 94 7.47 -7.88 6.53
CA GLU A 94 6.68 -8.68 7.46
C GLU A 94 5.28 -8.87 6.90
N VAL A 95 4.67 -10.02 7.16
CA VAL A 95 3.28 -10.28 6.82
C VAL A 95 2.47 -10.58 8.08
N SER A 96 1.26 -10.06 8.12
CA SER A 96 0.27 -10.30 9.16
C SER A 96 -1.08 -10.63 8.56
N PHE A 97 -1.89 -11.34 9.34
CA PHE A 97 -3.18 -11.86 8.91
C PHE A 97 -4.31 -11.33 9.79
N ALA A 98 -5.54 -11.76 9.54
CA ALA A 98 -6.72 -11.24 10.24
C ALA A 98 -6.74 -11.55 11.75
N GLU A 99 -6.03 -12.60 12.17
CA GLU A 99 -5.87 -12.94 13.59
C GLU A 99 -4.94 -11.95 14.32
N ASP A 100 -4.02 -11.31 13.58
CA ASP A 100 -3.09 -10.33 14.11
C ASP A 100 -3.81 -8.98 14.27
N THR A 101 -4.32 -8.72 15.47
CA THR A 101 -5.09 -7.50 15.78
C THR A 101 -4.26 -6.21 15.80
N ILE A 102 -3.04 -6.24 15.28
CA ILE A 102 -2.14 -5.09 15.17
C ILE A 102 -2.63 -4.14 14.06
N TYR A 103 -3.16 -4.70 12.96
CA TYR A 103 -3.53 -3.94 11.76
C TYR A 103 -5.04 -3.79 11.61
N LEU A 104 -5.70 -3.17 12.60
CA LEU A 104 -7.15 -2.93 12.55
C LEU A 104 -7.54 -1.66 11.78
N ARG A 105 -6.59 -0.78 11.47
CA ARG A 105 -6.83 0.39 10.59
C ARG A 105 -6.82 -0.03 9.11
N CYS A 106 -7.76 -0.88 8.73
CA CYS A 106 -7.86 -1.43 7.38
C CYS A 106 -8.71 -0.54 6.47
N PRO A 107 -8.23 -0.17 5.27
CA PRO A 107 -9.01 0.60 4.31
C PRO A 107 -10.35 -0.07 3.98
N PHE A 108 -11.40 0.75 3.89
CA PHE A 108 -12.76 0.31 3.60
C PHE A 108 -12.82 -0.53 2.31
N SER A 109 -12.10 -0.10 1.27
CA SER A 109 -12.01 -0.76 -0.03
C SER A 109 -11.49 -2.21 0.02
N VAL A 110 -10.69 -2.55 1.04
CA VAL A 110 -10.18 -3.91 1.27
C VAL A 110 -11.16 -4.68 2.15
N ARG A 111 -11.58 -4.10 3.28
CA ARG A 111 -12.43 -4.81 4.26
C ARG A 111 -13.81 -5.18 3.71
N ASP A 112 -14.37 -4.37 2.81
CA ASP A 112 -15.67 -4.61 2.16
C ASP A 112 -15.71 -5.92 1.34
N LEU A 113 -14.54 -6.44 0.98
CA LEU A 113 -14.42 -7.68 0.22
C LEU A 113 -14.18 -8.92 1.10
N LEU A 114 -13.84 -8.76 2.37
CA LEU A 114 -13.36 -9.86 3.22
C LEU A 114 -14.49 -10.78 3.68
N SER A 115 -14.24 -12.09 3.64
CA SER A 115 -15.11 -13.13 4.20
C SER A 115 -14.81 -13.42 5.68
N GLN A 116 -14.12 -12.52 6.39
CA GLN A 116 -13.64 -12.69 7.76
C GLN A 116 -14.38 -11.74 8.72
N PRO A 117 -15.62 -12.05 9.16
CA PRO A 117 -16.53 -11.10 9.81
C PRO A 117 -16.00 -10.56 11.13
N ASP A 118 -15.31 -11.39 11.93
CA ASP A 118 -14.76 -10.97 13.22
C ASP A 118 -13.68 -9.89 13.06
N TYR A 119 -12.85 -10.01 12.04
CA TYR A 119 -11.85 -8.99 11.71
C TYR A 119 -12.52 -7.72 11.18
N VAL A 120 -13.48 -7.87 10.26
CA VAL A 120 -14.22 -6.73 9.68
C VAL A 120 -14.91 -5.91 10.76
N ALA A 121 -15.56 -6.55 11.73
CA ALA A 121 -16.22 -5.86 12.83
C ALA A 121 -15.23 -5.05 13.68
N LYS A 122 -14.11 -5.65 14.08
CA LYS A 122 -13.05 -4.96 14.85
C LYS A 122 -12.41 -3.81 14.06
N ALA A 123 -12.18 -4.02 12.76
CA ALA A 123 -11.62 -2.99 11.89
C ALA A 123 -12.59 -1.80 11.69
N GLU A 124 -13.89 -2.06 11.57
CA GLU A 124 -14.90 -1.00 11.49
C GLU A 124 -15.01 -0.20 12.79
N GLU A 125 -14.86 -0.86 13.95
CA GLU A 125 -14.84 -0.17 15.25
C GLU A 125 -13.62 0.75 15.39
N VAL A 126 -12.43 0.28 15.01
CA VAL A 126 -11.17 1.04 15.13
C VAL A 126 -11.03 2.10 14.05
N TYR A 127 -11.51 1.82 12.83
CA TYR A 127 -11.36 2.69 11.69
C TYR A 127 -12.63 2.78 10.83
N PRO A 128 -13.68 3.44 11.36
CA PRO A 128 -14.96 3.58 10.66
C PRO A 128 -14.80 4.27 9.29
N ARG A 129 -15.67 3.92 8.34
CA ARG A 129 -15.59 4.46 6.97
C ARG A 129 -15.61 5.99 6.93
N ILE A 130 -16.43 6.62 7.78
CA ILE A 130 -16.54 8.07 7.90
C ILE A 130 -15.18 8.69 8.27
N MET A 131 -14.44 8.06 9.19
CA MET A 131 -13.12 8.54 9.60
C MET A 131 -12.12 8.48 8.42
N GLU A 132 -12.17 7.42 7.62
CA GLU A 132 -11.33 7.29 6.43
C GLU A 132 -11.62 8.37 5.38
N GLU A 133 -12.90 8.63 5.10
CA GLU A 133 -13.34 9.65 4.15
C GLU A 133 -12.88 11.05 4.58
N LEU A 134 -13.03 11.39 5.87
CA LEU A 134 -12.55 12.66 6.44
C LEU A 134 -11.03 12.82 6.32
N LEU A 135 -10.27 11.75 6.59
CA LEU A 135 -8.80 11.79 6.46
C LEU A 135 -8.36 11.96 5.00
N LYS A 136 -9.04 11.31 4.05
CA LYS A 136 -8.81 11.47 2.61
C LYS A 136 -9.10 12.88 2.14
N GLU A 137 -10.21 13.47 2.60
CA GLU A 137 -10.56 14.86 2.27
C GLU A 137 -9.51 15.83 2.79
N LYS A 138 -9.14 15.73 4.07
CA LYS A 138 -8.09 16.55 4.69
C LYS A 138 -6.75 16.43 3.98
N GLU A 139 -6.38 15.23 3.52
CA GLU A 139 -5.16 15.04 2.74
C GLU A 139 -5.24 15.72 1.38
N ASN A 140 -6.37 15.59 0.67
CA ASN A 140 -6.60 16.24 -0.61
C ASN A 140 -6.54 17.77 -0.49
N GLU A 141 -7.10 18.34 0.57
CA GLU A 141 -6.98 19.77 0.88
C GLU A 141 -5.53 20.18 1.12
N ARG A 142 -4.76 19.39 1.88
CA ARG A 142 -3.33 19.64 2.12
C ARG A 142 -2.51 19.60 0.84
N ARG A 143 -2.84 18.71 -0.09
CA ARG A 143 -2.18 18.63 -1.41
C ARG A 143 -2.55 19.85 -2.26
N LYS A 144 -3.84 20.24 -2.29
CA LYS A 144 -4.31 21.44 -3.00
C LYS A 144 -3.68 22.73 -2.44
N SER A 145 -3.51 22.84 -1.13
CA SER A 145 -2.91 24.03 -0.51
C SER A 145 -1.40 24.14 -0.74
N LYS A 146 -0.67 23.01 -0.85
CA LYS A 146 0.74 22.99 -1.27
C LYS A 146 0.96 23.39 -2.74
N VAL A 147 -0.05 23.26 -3.60
CA VAL A 147 -0.01 23.61 -5.03
C VAL A 147 -0.55 25.03 -5.29
N LYS A 148 -0.73 25.86 -4.25
CA LYS A 148 -1.01 27.29 -4.45
C LYS A 148 0.26 28.03 -4.83
N TRP A 149 0.55 28.09 -6.12
CA TRP A 149 1.47 29.06 -6.70
C TRP A 149 0.96 30.47 -6.39
N THR A 150 1.84 31.37 -5.96
CA THR A 150 1.47 32.77 -5.77
C THR A 150 1.16 33.41 -7.13
N LYS A 151 0.33 34.46 -7.14
CA LYS A 151 0.02 35.19 -8.39
C LYS A 151 1.28 35.66 -9.10
N GLU A 152 2.29 36.06 -8.34
CA GLU A 152 3.62 36.45 -8.83
C GLU A 152 4.34 35.30 -9.54
N GLN A 153 4.32 34.09 -8.98
CA GLN A 153 4.94 32.91 -9.61
C GLN A 153 4.23 32.49 -10.90
N ILE A 154 2.90 32.61 -10.95
CA ILE A 154 2.12 32.34 -12.17
C ILE A 154 2.43 33.37 -13.26
N GLU A 155 2.59 34.63 -12.87
CA GLU A 155 2.92 35.72 -13.79
C GLU A 155 4.37 35.62 -14.31
N GLU A 156 5.30 35.14 -13.48
CA GLU A 156 6.69 34.90 -13.86
C GLU A 156 6.82 33.73 -14.85
N ILE A 157 6.07 32.64 -14.65
CA ILE A 157 6.00 31.52 -15.59
C ILE A 157 5.37 31.95 -16.92
N ASN A 158 4.29 32.75 -16.89
CA ASN A 158 3.65 33.24 -18.11
C ASN A 158 4.60 34.15 -18.92
N LYS A 159 5.41 34.98 -18.26
CA LYS A 159 6.45 35.80 -18.92
C LYS A 159 7.58 34.97 -19.52
N MET A 160 7.94 33.84 -18.91
CA MET A 160 8.93 32.91 -19.47
C MET A 160 8.39 32.19 -20.72
N ILE A 161 7.10 31.84 -20.74
CA ILE A 161 6.43 31.23 -21.89
C ILE A 161 6.27 32.22 -23.06
N GLU A 162 5.99 33.50 -22.78
CA GLU A 162 5.87 34.53 -23.83
C GLU A 162 7.21 34.90 -24.48
N ASN A 163 8.34 34.66 -23.83
CA ASN A 163 9.67 35.01 -24.33
C ASN A 163 10.43 33.85 -25.00
N ASP A 164 9.83 32.67 -25.16
CA ASP A 164 10.44 31.46 -25.77
C ASP A 164 11.80 31.02 -25.14
N ASP A 165 12.15 31.52 -23.95
CA ASP A 165 13.35 31.13 -23.20
C ASP A 165 13.08 29.89 -22.33
N ILE A 166 12.84 28.74 -22.97
CA ILE A 166 12.86 27.44 -22.28
C ILE A 166 14.26 26.83 -22.48
N PRO A 167 15.11 26.71 -21.44
CA PRO A 167 16.27 25.86 -21.53
C PRO A 167 15.80 24.41 -21.49
N PHE A 168 16.09 23.65 -22.56
CA PHE A 168 15.96 22.20 -22.58
C PHE A 168 16.84 21.53 -21.51
#